data_AF-G5BW06-F1
#
_entry.id   AF-G5BW06-F1
#
_cell.length_a   1.000
_cell.length_b   1.000
_cell.length_c   1.000
_cell.angle_alpha   90.00
_cell.angle_beta   90.00
_cell.angle_gamma   90.00
#
_symmetry.space_group_name_H-M   'P 1'
#
loop_
_entity.id
_entity.type
_entity.pdbx_description
1 polymer ?
#
loop_
_entity_poly.entity_id
_entity_poly.type
_entity_poly.pdbx_seq_one_letter_code
_entity_poly.pdbx_strand_id
1 'polypeptide(L)'
;FQFYLLEHNLEAVARHMLIFSLALEDPEKMGLQEQSEAFLEVWGNALLRAPVAAFVREQASRLALLFRERDELEAVLRFWSCEERGPQAFPMGRLWDARVRHYLGSRYDARCGVSDWDLRMKLHDRGVRVGPGRIPGVAFELRDSSAYHEPNRTLASGRLLTHCGERVAARGYWGDIATGPFVAFGIEADDQSLLQTRNGQPTKTAGEITQHNVMEVLRELAAWGRPRDTQGDREKQPEPEGSPEQETSGDLAPAPFKLHFLSLGSAPSLHHKGCYQARFQLLYVACG
;
A
#
# COMPACT_ATOMS: atom_id res chain seq x y z
N PHE A 1 11.43 -17.16 -8.84
CA PHE A 1 10.95 -17.24 -7.43
C PHE A 1 9.45 -17.52 -7.39
N GLN A 2 8.94 -18.24 -6.38
CA GLN A 2 7.49 -18.49 -6.21
C GLN A 2 7.05 -17.89 -4.86
N PHE A 3 6.10 -16.98 -4.90
CA PHE A 3 5.53 -16.33 -3.72
C PHE A 3 4.08 -16.78 -3.54
N TYR A 4 3.71 -17.14 -2.32
CA TYR A 4 2.34 -17.57 -2.01
C TYR A 4 1.74 -16.63 -0.97
N LEU A 5 0.64 -15.98 -1.32
CA LEU A 5 -0.10 -15.09 -0.43
C LEU A 5 -1.32 -15.80 0.14
N LEU A 6 -1.43 -15.75 1.46
CA LEU A 6 -2.61 -16.15 2.19
C LEU A 6 -3.36 -14.90 2.63
N GLU A 7 -4.54 -14.70 2.05
CA GLU A 7 -5.44 -13.62 2.42
C GLU A 7 -6.86 -14.19 2.54
N HIS A 8 -7.55 -13.77 3.57
CA HIS A 8 -8.89 -14.24 3.93
C HIS A 8 -9.99 -13.29 3.47
N ASN A 9 -9.63 -12.03 3.17
CA ASN A 9 -10.55 -11.03 2.65
C ASN A 9 -10.36 -10.81 1.13
N LEU A 10 -11.42 -11.03 0.35
CA LEU A 10 -11.45 -10.75 -1.10
C LEU A 10 -11.08 -9.31 -1.46
N GLU A 11 -11.50 -8.34 -0.65
CA GLU A 11 -11.23 -6.92 -0.87
C GLU A 11 -9.74 -6.62 -0.72
N ALA A 12 -9.08 -7.29 0.24
CA ALA A 12 -7.65 -7.22 0.42
C ALA A 12 -6.88 -7.91 -0.74
N VAL A 13 -7.37 -9.05 -1.23
CA VAL A 13 -6.82 -9.70 -2.45
C VAL A 13 -6.90 -8.76 -3.65
N ALA A 14 -8.08 -8.17 -3.90
CA ALA A 14 -8.27 -7.21 -4.99
C ALA A 14 -7.34 -6.00 -4.83
N ARG A 15 -7.11 -5.55 -3.59
CA ARG A 15 -6.26 -4.40 -3.28
C ARG A 15 -4.80 -4.73 -3.53
N HIS A 16 -4.34 -5.92 -3.16
CA HIS A 16 -3.01 -6.41 -3.51
C HIS A 16 -2.82 -6.43 -5.03
N MET A 17 -3.78 -6.96 -5.79
CA MET A 17 -3.71 -6.97 -7.26
C MET A 17 -3.59 -5.55 -7.85
N LEU A 18 -4.38 -4.60 -7.33
CA LEU A 18 -4.31 -3.19 -7.75
C LEU A 18 -2.95 -2.56 -7.41
N ILE A 19 -2.44 -2.80 -6.20
CA ILE A 19 -1.13 -2.30 -5.77
C ILE A 19 -0.02 -2.87 -6.66
N PHE A 20 -0.07 -4.16 -7.00
CA PHE A 20 0.89 -4.75 -7.93
C PHE A 20 0.76 -4.17 -9.34
N SER A 21 -0.46 -3.94 -9.84
CA SER A 21 -0.64 -3.28 -11.15
C SER A 21 -0.08 -1.86 -11.17
N LEU A 22 -0.20 -1.14 -10.05
CA LEU A 22 0.38 0.18 -9.90
C LEU A 22 1.91 0.12 -9.85
N ALA A 23 2.47 -0.76 -9.02
CA ALA A 23 3.91 -0.90 -8.83
C ALA A 23 4.63 -1.40 -10.10
N LEU A 24 3.93 -2.15 -10.95
CA LEU A 24 4.43 -2.69 -12.22
C LEU A 24 3.93 -1.90 -13.45
N GLU A 25 3.35 -0.71 -13.26
CA GLU A 25 2.91 0.12 -14.37
C GLU A 25 4.12 0.59 -15.19
N ASP A 26 3.88 0.81 -16.48
CA ASP A 26 4.93 1.23 -17.41
C ASP A 26 5.53 2.59 -17.01
N PRO A 27 6.86 2.68 -16.78
CA PRO A 27 7.52 3.95 -16.47
C PRO A 27 7.33 5.04 -17.54
N GLU A 28 7.01 4.67 -18.79
CA GLU A 28 6.70 5.63 -19.85
C GLU A 28 5.31 6.27 -19.68
N LYS A 29 4.38 5.57 -19.01
CA LYS A 29 3.01 6.07 -18.77
C LYS A 29 2.90 6.83 -17.46
N MET A 30 3.62 6.39 -16.43
CA MET A 30 3.58 6.98 -15.10
C MET A 30 4.99 7.10 -14.55
N GLY A 31 5.45 8.34 -14.37
CA GLY A 31 6.78 8.60 -13.82
C GLY A 31 6.90 8.13 -12.37
N LEU A 32 8.12 7.80 -11.93
CA LEU A 32 8.39 7.26 -10.58
C LEU A 32 7.81 8.13 -9.45
N GLN A 33 7.89 9.45 -9.58
CA GLN A 33 7.31 10.37 -8.60
C GLN A 33 5.78 10.23 -8.55
N GLU A 34 5.11 10.30 -9.70
CA GLU A 34 3.65 10.15 -9.80
C GLU A 34 3.19 8.78 -9.28
N GLN A 35 3.93 7.72 -9.61
CA GLN A 35 3.68 6.36 -9.14
C GLN A 35 3.77 6.25 -7.61
N SER A 36 4.81 6.85 -7.01
CA SER A 36 4.96 6.89 -5.55
C SER A 36 3.83 7.65 -4.89
N GLU A 37 3.41 8.79 -5.44
CA GLU A 37 2.31 9.58 -4.90
C GLU A 37 0.96 8.84 -5.01
N ALA A 38 0.70 8.22 -6.17
CA ALA A 38 -0.48 7.41 -6.39
C ALA A 38 -0.53 6.21 -5.43
N PHE A 39 0.61 5.58 -5.16
CA PHE A 39 0.72 4.48 -4.21
C PHE A 39 0.31 4.93 -2.81
N LEU A 40 0.86 6.05 -2.33
CA LEU A 40 0.55 6.58 -1.01
C LEU A 40 -0.93 6.94 -0.86
N GLU A 41 -1.51 7.55 -1.88
CA GLU A 41 -2.93 7.88 -1.90
C GLU A 41 -3.82 6.65 -1.82
N VAL A 42 -3.58 5.64 -2.66
CA VAL A 42 -4.33 4.38 -2.64
C VAL A 42 -4.11 3.65 -1.31
N TRP A 43 -2.88 3.69 -0.78
CA TRP A 43 -2.46 3.03 0.45
C TRP A 43 -3.15 3.59 1.70
N GLY A 44 -3.19 4.91 1.85
CA GLY A 44 -3.51 5.54 3.12
C GLY A 44 -4.66 6.54 3.12
N ASN A 45 -5.01 7.13 1.97
CA ASN A 45 -5.94 8.23 1.93
C ASN A 45 -7.37 7.75 1.72
N ALA A 46 -8.31 8.33 2.47
CA ALA A 46 -9.74 8.12 2.25
C ALA A 46 -10.23 8.83 0.97
N LEU A 47 -9.58 9.93 0.59
CA LEU A 47 -9.89 10.71 -0.59
C LEU A 47 -8.68 10.75 -1.54
N LEU A 48 -8.95 10.68 -2.83
CA LEU A 48 -7.97 10.64 -3.91
C LEU A 48 -8.05 11.91 -4.74
N ARG A 49 -6.96 12.23 -5.42
CA ARG A 49 -6.97 13.17 -6.55
C ARG A 49 -7.69 12.53 -7.75
N ALA A 50 -8.29 13.36 -8.59
CA ALA A 50 -9.00 12.92 -9.79
C ALA A 50 -8.16 12.01 -10.73
N PRO A 51 -6.86 12.29 -11.00
CA PRO A 51 -6.03 11.40 -11.84
C PRO A 51 -5.84 10.01 -11.22
N VAL A 52 -5.60 9.94 -9.90
CA VAL A 52 -5.41 8.66 -9.19
C VAL A 52 -6.71 7.87 -9.15
N ALA A 53 -7.85 8.55 -8.94
CA ALA A 53 -9.17 7.91 -9.00
C ALA A 53 -9.50 7.38 -10.40
N ALA A 54 -9.12 8.10 -11.46
CA ALA A 54 -9.26 7.62 -12.84
C ALA A 54 -8.41 6.37 -13.09
N PHE A 55 -7.14 6.39 -12.66
CA PHE A 55 -6.25 5.24 -12.74
C PHE A 55 -6.84 4.00 -12.03
N VAL A 56 -7.31 4.16 -10.78
CA VAL A 56 -7.94 3.06 -10.03
C VAL A 56 -9.14 2.48 -10.78
N ARG A 57 -9.99 3.33 -11.39
CA ARG A 57 -11.16 2.88 -12.16
C ARG A 57 -10.77 2.10 -13.41
N GLU A 58 -9.75 2.57 -14.13
CA GLU A 58 -9.24 1.90 -15.32
C GLU A 58 -8.65 0.53 -14.97
N GLN A 59 -7.75 0.49 -13.99
CA GLN A 59 -7.12 -0.76 -13.54
C GLN A 59 -8.16 -1.75 -12.99
N ALA A 60 -9.12 -1.28 -12.19
CA ALA A 60 -10.19 -2.13 -11.69
C ALA A 60 -11.04 -2.72 -12.83
N SER A 61 -11.33 -1.94 -13.88
CA SER A 61 -12.04 -2.44 -15.07
C SER A 61 -11.23 -3.52 -15.81
N ARG A 62 -9.92 -3.30 -15.98
CA ARG A 62 -9.01 -4.28 -16.60
C ARG A 62 -8.94 -5.58 -15.78
N LEU A 63 -8.78 -5.47 -14.47
CA LEU A 63 -8.74 -6.62 -13.57
C LEU A 63 -10.07 -7.37 -13.55
N ALA A 64 -11.21 -6.68 -13.59
CA ALA A 64 -12.53 -7.32 -13.62
C ALA A 64 -12.70 -8.24 -14.84
N LEU A 65 -12.17 -7.84 -16.01
CA LEU A 65 -12.19 -8.66 -17.22
C LEU A 65 -11.29 -9.91 -17.09
N LEU A 66 -10.15 -9.80 -16.41
CA LEU A 66 -9.23 -10.92 -16.19
C LEU A 66 -9.78 -11.96 -15.22
N PHE A 67 -10.66 -11.56 -14.31
CA PHE A 67 -11.22 -12.42 -13.26
C PHE A 67 -12.72 -12.65 -13.38
N ARG A 68 -13.27 -12.57 -14.60
CA ARG A 68 -14.71 -12.74 -14.88
C ARG A 68 -15.29 -14.09 -14.41
N GLU A 69 -14.46 -15.11 -14.25
CA GLU A 69 -14.87 -16.42 -13.73
C GLU A 69 -15.00 -16.45 -12.20
N ARG A 70 -14.67 -15.34 -11.52
CA ARG A 70 -14.73 -15.19 -10.06
C ARG A 70 -15.71 -14.07 -9.69
N ASP A 71 -17.00 -14.37 -9.78
CA ASP A 71 -18.11 -13.43 -9.61
C ASP A 71 -17.97 -12.48 -8.40
N GLU A 72 -17.52 -12.98 -7.25
CA GLU A 72 -17.35 -12.16 -6.03
C GLU A 72 -16.19 -11.16 -6.14
N LEU A 73 -15.06 -11.57 -6.73
CA LEU A 73 -13.91 -10.70 -6.98
C LEU A 73 -14.24 -9.67 -8.07
N GLU A 74 -14.91 -10.11 -9.13
CA GLU A 74 -15.42 -9.22 -10.18
C GLU A 74 -16.36 -8.16 -9.59
N ALA A 75 -17.25 -8.54 -8.67
CA ALA A 75 -18.17 -7.59 -8.03
C ALA A 75 -17.44 -6.50 -7.22
N VAL A 76 -16.34 -6.84 -6.54
CA VAL A 76 -15.48 -5.85 -5.84
C VAL A 76 -14.84 -4.90 -6.84
N LEU A 77 -14.26 -5.43 -7.92
CA LEU A 77 -13.57 -4.63 -8.95
C LEU A 77 -14.54 -3.75 -9.73
N ARG A 78 -15.74 -4.25 -10.06
CA ARG A 78 -16.82 -3.46 -10.66
C ARG A 78 -17.27 -2.33 -9.74
N PHE A 79 -17.32 -2.54 -8.44
CA PHE A 79 -17.63 -1.46 -7.49
C PHE A 79 -16.55 -0.36 -7.52
N TRP A 80 -15.27 -0.72 -7.68
CA TRP A 80 -14.19 0.26 -7.78
C TRP A 80 -14.25 1.03 -9.09
N SER A 81 -14.56 0.37 -10.21
CA SER A 81 -14.65 1.01 -11.53
C SER A 81 -15.93 1.84 -11.75
N CYS A 82 -17.01 1.58 -11.00
CA CYS A 82 -18.31 2.18 -11.26
C CYS A 82 -18.32 3.71 -11.12
N GLU A 83 -18.64 4.44 -12.17
CA GLU A 83 -18.78 5.90 -12.11
C GLU A 83 -20.15 6.33 -11.54
N GLU A 84 -21.10 5.41 -11.49
CA GLU A 84 -22.49 5.73 -11.17
C GLU A 84 -22.65 6.21 -9.71
N ARG A 85 -23.12 7.48 -9.63
CA ARG A 85 -23.60 8.23 -8.45
C ARG A 85 -22.56 9.04 -7.67
N GLY A 86 -21.40 9.39 -8.25
CA GLY A 86 -20.50 10.40 -7.68
C GLY A 86 -20.13 10.19 -6.20
N PRO A 87 -19.69 11.24 -5.47
CA PRO A 87 -19.40 11.15 -4.03
C PRO A 87 -20.62 10.77 -3.16
N GLN A 88 -21.84 10.88 -3.70
CA GLN A 88 -23.08 10.55 -3.00
C GLN A 88 -23.34 9.04 -2.94
N ALA A 89 -22.83 8.26 -3.90
CA ALA A 89 -22.94 6.80 -3.91
C ALA A 89 -22.24 6.15 -2.70
N PHE A 90 -21.10 6.73 -2.34
CA PHE A 90 -20.22 6.22 -1.30
C PHE A 90 -19.60 7.41 -0.54
N PRO A 91 -20.28 7.92 0.49
CA PRO A 91 -19.87 9.11 1.23
C PRO A 91 -18.69 8.79 2.14
N MET A 92 -17.51 8.62 1.53
CA MET A 92 -16.30 8.11 2.16
C MET A 92 -15.88 8.93 3.38
N GLY A 93 -15.94 10.26 3.30
CA GLY A 93 -15.64 11.14 4.44
C GLY A 93 -16.58 10.92 5.63
N ARG A 94 -17.88 10.66 5.39
CA ARG A 94 -18.83 10.35 6.48
C ARG A 94 -18.58 8.98 7.10
N LEU A 95 -18.20 7.99 6.28
CA LEU A 95 -17.88 6.64 6.76
C LEU A 95 -16.60 6.64 7.60
N TRP A 96 -15.58 7.39 7.16
CA TRP A 96 -14.37 7.64 7.94
C TRP A 96 -14.72 8.32 9.27
N ASP A 97 -15.49 9.41 9.23
CA ASP A 97 -15.87 10.16 10.44
C ASP A 97 -16.64 9.30 11.44
N ALA A 98 -17.61 8.52 10.96
CA ALA A 98 -18.38 7.60 11.79
C ALA A 98 -17.48 6.57 12.47
N ARG A 99 -16.48 6.02 11.78
CA ARG A 99 -15.55 5.06 12.35
C ARG A 99 -14.63 5.69 13.39
N VAL A 100 -14.10 6.89 13.11
CA VAL A 100 -13.26 7.64 14.06
C VAL A 100 -14.06 8.01 15.32
N ARG A 101 -15.30 8.45 15.16
CA ARG A 101 -16.20 8.77 16.28
C ARG A 101 -16.51 7.53 17.12
N HIS A 102 -16.76 6.40 16.48
CA HIS A 102 -16.96 5.13 17.19
C HIS A 102 -15.71 4.70 17.98
N TYR A 103 -14.52 4.83 17.37
CA TYR A 103 -13.26 4.44 18.00
C TYR A 103 -12.85 5.35 19.17
N LEU A 104 -12.99 6.67 19.02
CA LEU A 104 -12.61 7.63 20.05
C LEU A 104 -13.67 7.80 21.12
N GLY A 105 -14.95 7.56 20.80
CA GLY A 105 -16.08 7.73 21.70
C GLY A 105 -16.18 9.17 22.22
N SER A 106 -16.26 9.32 23.53
CA SER A 106 -16.30 10.64 24.20
C SER A 106 -15.07 11.51 23.94
N ARG A 107 -13.95 10.92 23.50
CA ARG A 107 -12.70 11.64 23.21
C ARG A 107 -12.64 12.21 21.80
N TYR A 108 -13.68 12.00 20.98
CA TYR A 108 -13.71 12.43 19.58
C TYR A 108 -13.55 13.95 19.43
N ASP A 109 -14.13 14.74 20.33
CA ASP A 109 -14.00 16.20 20.30
C ASP A 109 -12.58 16.67 20.66
N ALA A 110 -11.84 15.85 21.41
CA ALA A 110 -10.43 16.07 21.77
C ALA A 110 -9.45 15.27 20.89
N ARG A 111 -9.87 14.82 19.70
CA ARG A 111 -9.11 13.88 18.85
C ARG A 111 -7.68 14.29 18.52
N CYS A 112 -7.41 15.59 18.37
CA CYS A 112 -6.04 16.09 18.14
C CYS A 112 -5.16 15.78 19.34
N GLY A 113 -5.62 16.11 20.56
CA GLY A 113 -4.90 15.81 21.79
C GLY A 113 -4.77 14.31 22.07
N VAL A 114 -5.76 13.49 21.68
CA VAL A 114 -5.63 12.02 21.77
C VAL A 114 -4.55 11.50 20.83
N SER A 115 -4.47 12.04 19.61
CA SER A 115 -3.47 11.63 18.62
C SER A 115 -2.05 11.96 19.09
N ASP A 116 -1.85 13.16 19.65
CA ASP A 116 -0.57 13.57 20.21
C ASP A 116 -0.17 12.72 21.43
N TRP A 117 -1.14 12.40 22.29
CA TRP A 117 -0.91 11.53 23.45
C TRP A 117 -0.54 10.11 23.01
N ASP A 118 -1.27 9.53 22.04
CA ASP A 118 -0.98 8.20 21.51
C ASP A 118 0.40 8.15 20.84
N LEU A 119 0.79 9.18 20.09
CA LEU A 119 2.14 9.30 19.55
C LEU A 119 3.18 9.24 20.67
N ARG A 120 3.06 10.12 21.65
CA ARG A 120 4.04 10.27 22.73
C ARG A 120 4.12 9.05 23.64
N MET A 121 3.00 8.38 23.88
CA MET A 121 2.90 7.33 24.91
C MET A 121 2.91 5.90 24.37
N LYS A 122 2.57 5.69 23.08
CA LYS A 122 2.49 4.33 22.51
C LYS A 122 3.44 4.11 21.33
N LEU A 123 3.66 5.16 20.54
CA LEU A 123 4.35 5.03 19.25
C LEU A 123 5.80 5.49 19.31
N HIS A 124 6.14 6.39 20.24
CA HIS A 124 7.52 6.86 20.46
C HIS A 124 8.48 5.70 20.74
N ASP A 125 8.11 4.77 21.64
CA ASP A 125 8.91 3.59 21.96
C ASP A 125 9.04 2.60 20.79
N ARG A 126 8.17 2.72 19.78
CA ARG A 126 8.19 1.93 18.55
C ARG A 126 8.88 2.64 17.40
N GLY A 127 9.62 3.72 17.69
CA GLY A 127 10.38 4.48 16.70
C GLY A 127 9.57 5.48 15.88
N VAL A 128 8.27 5.64 16.13
CA VAL A 128 7.45 6.65 15.45
C VAL A 128 7.71 8.00 16.09
N ARG A 129 8.34 8.91 15.32
CA ARG A 129 8.78 10.22 15.82
C ARG A 129 7.87 11.37 15.45
N VAL A 130 7.02 11.19 14.42
CA VAL A 130 6.14 12.24 13.89
C VAL A 130 4.70 11.76 13.97
N GLY A 131 3.84 12.62 14.52
CA GLY A 131 2.41 12.37 14.61
C GLY A 131 1.75 12.41 13.24
N PRO A 132 0.81 11.50 12.96
CA PRO A 132 0.05 11.54 11.72
C PRO A 132 -0.83 12.81 11.69
N GLY A 133 -0.79 13.56 10.59
CA GLY A 133 -1.74 14.64 10.30
C GLY A 133 -3.13 14.07 10.07
N ARG A 134 -3.86 13.80 11.16
CA ARG A 134 -5.18 13.17 11.11
C ARG A 134 -6.24 14.25 11.16
N ILE A 135 -6.63 14.80 10.01
CA ILE A 135 -7.94 15.38 9.64
C ILE A 135 -7.72 16.02 8.26
N PRO A 136 -8.47 15.66 7.19
CA PRO A 136 -9.77 14.96 7.13
C PRO A 136 -9.69 13.59 6.40
N GLY A 137 -9.01 12.61 6.99
CA GLY A 137 -8.89 11.27 6.39
C GLY A 137 -7.93 11.20 5.19
N VAL A 138 -7.20 12.27 4.92
CA VAL A 138 -6.05 12.31 4.01
C VAL A 138 -4.80 12.23 4.89
N ALA A 139 -4.06 11.14 4.79
CA ALA A 139 -2.83 10.92 5.55
C ALA A 139 -1.61 11.50 4.83
N PHE A 140 -1.60 11.41 3.50
CA PHE A 140 -0.54 11.91 2.63
C PHE A 140 -1.07 13.10 1.82
N GLU A 141 -0.81 14.32 2.29
CA GLU A 141 -1.11 15.57 1.59
C GLU A 141 0.10 15.95 0.71
N LEU A 142 0.11 15.43 -0.52
CA LEU A 142 1.22 15.56 -1.47
C LEU A 142 1.03 16.75 -2.43
N ARG A 143 -0.17 17.32 -2.44
CA ARG A 143 -0.64 18.45 -3.25
C ARG A 143 -1.64 19.27 -2.43
N ASP A 144 -2.16 20.35 -3.01
CA ASP A 144 -3.17 21.20 -2.39
C ASP A 144 -4.37 20.38 -1.87
N SER A 145 -4.82 20.69 -0.66
CA SER A 145 -5.90 19.94 0.02
C SER A 145 -7.21 19.93 -0.78
N SER A 146 -7.45 20.93 -1.63
CA SER A 146 -8.63 21.00 -2.52
C SER A 146 -8.63 19.97 -3.64
N ALA A 147 -7.48 19.36 -3.94
CA ALA A 147 -7.36 18.34 -4.98
C ALA A 147 -7.99 17.00 -4.59
N TYR A 148 -8.22 16.75 -3.29
CA TYR A 148 -8.71 15.47 -2.77
C TYR A 148 -10.23 15.47 -2.57
N HIS A 149 -10.97 15.02 -3.57
CA HIS A 149 -12.44 14.99 -3.55
C HIS A 149 -13.04 13.65 -4.00
N GLU A 150 -12.25 12.78 -4.63
CA GLU A 150 -12.72 11.49 -5.12
C GLU A 150 -12.65 10.43 -4.01
N PRO A 151 -13.68 9.59 -3.80
CA PRO A 151 -13.66 8.59 -2.74
C PRO A 151 -12.72 7.43 -3.06
N ASN A 152 -11.83 7.08 -2.13
CA ASN A 152 -11.00 5.87 -2.26
C ASN A 152 -11.82 4.60 -1.96
N ARG A 153 -12.46 4.04 -2.97
CA ARG A 153 -13.29 2.82 -2.84
C ARG A 153 -12.49 1.56 -2.51
N THR A 154 -11.16 1.59 -2.69
CA THR A 154 -10.26 0.46 -2.36
C THR A 154 -10.11 0.25 -0.86
N LEU A 155 -10.52 1.22 -0.05
CA LEU A 155 -10.60 1.15 1.41
C LEU A 155 -12.02 0.86 1.90
N ALA A 156 -12.95 0.49 1.01
CA ALA A 156 -14.28 0.05 1.41
C ALA A 156 -14.22 -1.42 1.82
N SER A 157 -14.97 -1.77 2.88
CA SER A 157 -15.25 -3.16 3.20
C SER A 157 -16.76 -3.40 3.37
N GLY A 158 -17.27 -4.43 2.70
CA GLY A 158 -18.65 -4.87 2.72
C GLY A 158 -18.93 -5.79 3.90
N ARG A 159 -19.92 -5.43 4.72
CA ARG A 159 -20.46 -6.29 5.78
C ARG A 159 -21.97 -6.33 5.68
N LEU A 160 -22.55 -7.50 5.94
CA LEU A 160 -23.98 -7.61 6.17
C LEU A 160 -24.29 -7.02 7.55
N LEU A 161 -24.97 -5.88 7.57
CA LEU A 161 -25.47 -5.26 8.79
C LEU A 161 -26.94 -5.61 8.96
N THR A 162 -27.39 -5.78 10.20
CA THR A 162 -28.82 -5.93 10.49
C THR A 162 -29.39 -4.54 10.77
N HIS A 163 -30.28 -4.07 9.92
CA HIS A 163 -30.99 -2.81 10.07
C HIS A 163 -32.49 -3.10 10.16
N CYS A 164 -33.12 -2.72 11.27
CA CYS A 164 -34.56 -2.93 11.51
C CYS A 164 -35.02 -4.40 11.33
N GLY A 165 -34.16 -5.38 11.65
CA GLY A 165 -34.45 -6.80 11.50
C GLY A 165 -34.12 -7.39 10.13
N GLU A 166 -33.76 -6.57 9.13
CA GLU A 166 -33.34 -7.01 7.81
C GLU A 166 -31.82 -6.99 7.66
N ARG A 167 -31.26 -7.99 6.96
CA ARG A 167 -29.83 -8.01 6.63
C ARG A 167 -29.59 -7.15 5.39
N VAL A 168 -29.03 -5.97 5.58
CA VAL A 168 -28.65 -5.03 4.53
C VAL A 168 -27.14 -5.12 4.30
N ALA A 169 -26.73 -5.35 3.06
CA ALA A 169 -25.32 -5.22 2.68
C ALA A 169 -24.92 -3.73 2.77
N ALA A 170 -24.05 -3.41 3.73
CA ALA A 170 -23.52 -2.07 3.91
C ALA A 170 -22.02 -2.08 3.73
N ARG A 171 -21.48 -1.03 3.11
CA ARG A 171 -20.02 -0.85 2.98
C ARG A 171 -19.55 0.20 3.98
N GLY A 172 -18.54 -0.14 4.76
CA GLY A 172 -17.87 0.73 5.72
C GLY A 172 -16.47 1.13 5.26
N TYR A 173 -15.83 2.01 6.03
CA TYR A 173 -14.43 2.38 5.86
C TYR A 173 -13.50 1.36 6.55
N TRP A 174 -12.50 0.82 5.84
CA TRP A 174 -11.56 -0.19 6.33
C TRP A 174 -10.12 0.32 6.58
N GLY A 175 -9.78 1.55 6.19
CA GLY A 175 -8.43 2.10 6.45
C GLY A 175 -8.08 2.29 7.93
N ASP A 176 -6.79 2.45 8.23
CA ASP A 176 -6.31 2.55 9.61
C ASP A 176 -6.68 3.88 10.27
N ILE A 177 -7.41 3.79 11.40
CA ILE A 177 -7.82 4.93 12.23
C ILE A 177 -7.17 4.94 13.62
N ALA A 178 -6.28 4.01 13.94
CA ALA A 178 -5.59 3.99 15.22
C ALA A 178 -4.19 4.61 15.10
N THR A 179 -3.35 4.10 14.20
CA THR A 179 -1.94 4.52 14.12
C THR A 179 -1.67 5.32 12.85
N GLY A 180 -2.25 4.91 11.73
CA GLY A 180 -2.18 5.56 10.44
C GLY A 180 -1.26 4.78 9.51
N PRO A 181 -1.32 5.06 8.20
CA PRO A 181 -0.66 4.24 7.17
C PRO A 181 0.87 4.34 7.16
N PHE A 182 1.47 5.10 8.08
CA PHE A 182 2.90 5.39 8.16
C PHE A 182 3.72 4.27 8.78
N VAL A 183 3.12 3.38 9.57
CA VAL A 183 3.88 2.31 10.25
C VAL A 183 4.62 1.40 9.27
N ALA A 184 4.05 1.21 8.07
CA ALA A 184 4.60 0.30 7.09
C ALA A 184 5.92 0.80 6.46
N PHE A 185 6.08 2.11 6.26
CA PHE A 185 7.23 2.67 5.52
C PHE A 185 7.82 3.94 6.14
N GLY A 186 7.28 4.44 7.25
CA GLY A 186 7.60 5.76 7.82
C GLY A 186 8.34 5.73 9.15
N ILE A 187 8.78 4.55 9.60
CA ILE A 187 9.51 4.37 10.86
C ILE A 187 11.02 4.28 10.62
N GLU A 188 11.41 3.44 9.67
CA GLU A 188 12.80 3.15 9.34
C GLU A 188 13.10 3.64 7.92
N ALA A 189 14.34 4.03 7.66
CA ALA A 189 14.80 4.41 6.33
C ALA A 189 16.28 4.06 6.21
N ASP A 190 16.71 3.62 5.03
CA ASP A 190 18.11 3.33 4.76
C ASP A 190 18.96 4.61 4.80
N ASP A 191 18.40 5.72 4.29
CA ASP A 191 19.01 7.04 4.45
C ASP A 191 18.78 7.60 5.87
N GLN A 192 19.84 7.51 6.67
CA GLN A 192 19.87 8.02 8.04
C GLN A 192 19.70 9.55 8.12
N SER A 193 19.90 10.29 7.03
CA SER A 193 19.68 11.74 6.99
C SER A 193 18.21 12.10 7.25
N LEU A 194 17.28 11.23 6.84
CA LEU A 194 15.84 11.40 7.01
C LEU A 194 15.38 11.21 8.45
N LEU A 195 16.16 10.49 9.27
CA LEU A 195 15.84 10.18 10.66
C LEU A 195 16.47 11.18 11.65
N GLN A 196 17.12 12.23 11.15
CA GLN A 196 17.79 13.22 11.99
C GLN A 196 16.81 14.05 12.80
N THR A 197 17.28 14.53 13.95
CA THR A 197 16.54 15.45 14.82
C THR A 197 17.33 16.73 14.99
N ARG A 198 16.67 17.89 14.83
CA ARG A 198 17.21 19.21 15.16
C ARG A 198 16.43 19.78 16.33
N ASN A 199 17.14 20.16 17.40
CA ASN A 199 16.53 20.70 18.64
C ASN A 199 15.47 19.77 19.27
N GLY A 200 15.67 18.45 19.19
CA GLY A 200 14.72 17.45 19.70
C GLY A 200 13.45 17.28 18.86
N GLN A 201 13.34 17.96 17.71
CA GLN A 201 12.27 17.75 16.74
C GLN A 201 12.80 17.01 15.50
N PRO A 202 12.03 16.06 14.93
CA PRO A 202 12.41 15.38 13.70
C PRO A 202 12.49 16.37 12.52
N THR A 203 13.51 16.22 11.68
CA THR A 203 13.70 17.08 10.50
C THR A 203 12.72 16.77 9.38
N LYS A 204 12.24 15.53 9.31
CA LYS A 204 11.32 15.02 8.30
C LYS A 204 10.08 14.43 8.95
N THR A 205 8.96 14.60 8.27
CA THR A 205 7.68 14.02 8.66
C THR A 205 7.62 12.53 8.30
N ALA A 206 6.77 11.77 8.99
CA ALA A 206 6.54 10.36 8.64
C ALA A 206 6.03 10.19 7.20
N GLY A 207 5.27 11.17 6.69
CA GLY A 207 4.83 11.21 5.29
C GLY A 207 5.99 11.31 4.31
N GLU A 208 6.93 12.23 4.55
CA GLU A 208 8.14 12.38 3.71
C GLU A 208 9.03 11.14 3.75
N ILE A 209 9.22 10.53 4.92
CA ILE A 209 10.00 9.29 5.06
C ILE A 209 9.33 8.16 4.27
N THR A 210 8.01 8.00 4.43
CA THR A 210 7.21 6.99 3.71
C THR A 210 7.33 7.21 2.19
N GLN A 211 7.23 8.46 1.73
CA GLN A 211 7.36 8.78 0.31
C GLN A 211 8.72 8.41 -0.26
N HIS A 212 9.80 8.75 0.46
CA HIS A 212 11.16 8.39 0.05
C HIS A 212 11.30 6.87 -0.06
N ASN A 213 10.94 6.13 0.98
CA ASN A 213 11.11 4.68 1.01
C ASN A 213 10.27 3.96 -0.05
N VAL A 214 9.02 4.38 -0.26
CA VAL A 214 8.18 3.82 -1.33
C VAL A 214 8.78 4.11 -2.70
N MET A 215 9.32 5.31 -2.91
CA MET A 215 9.97 5.67 -4.16
C MET A 215 11.23 4.83 -4.42
N GLU A 216 12.04 4.53 -3.40
CA GLU A 216 13.19 3.64 -3.52
C GLU A 216 12.77 2.22 -3.90
N VAL A 217 11.77 1.65 -3.20
CA VAL A 217 11.23 0.31 -3.50
C VAL A 217 10.69 0.23 -4.93
N LEU A 218 9.96 1.25 -5.38
CA LEU A 218 9.44 1.31 -6.75
C LEU A 218 10.57 1.44 -7.78
N ARG A 219 11.64 2.18 -7.46
CA ARG A 219 12.81 2.31 -8.34
C ARG A 219 13.53 0.98 -8.51
N GLU A 220 13.76 0.26 -7.40
CA GLU A 220 14.36 -1.07 -7.44
C GLU A 220 13.51 -2.06 -8.24
N LEU A 221 12.18 -2.02 -8.05
CA LEU A 221 11.25 -2.87 -8.79
C LEU A 221 11.25 -2.56 -10.29
N ALA A 222 11.32 -1.28 -10.68
CA ALA A 222 11.44 -0.88 -12.08
C ALA A 222 12.77 -1.32 -12.71
N ALA A 223 13.86 -1.33 -11.92
CA ALA A 223 15.17 -1.81 -12.34
C ALA A 223 15.23 -3.35 -12.45
N TRP A 224 14.43 -4.08 -11.67
CA TRP A 224 14.36 -5.55 -11.69
C TRP A 224 13.94 -6.14 -13.06
N GLY A 225 13.43 -5.34 -13.99
CA GLY A 225 13.05 -5.80 -15.34
C GLY A 225 14.04 -5.46 -16.45
N ARG A 226 15.04 -4.60 -16.19
CA ARG A 226 15.96 -4.13 -17.22
C ARG A 226 17.27 -4.93 -17.17
N PRO A 227 17.84 -5.35 -18.31
CA PRO A 227 19.24 -5.72 -18.35
C PRO A 227 20.04 -4.57 -17.74
N ARG A 228 20.89 -4.85 -16.76
CA ARG A 228 21.88 -3.86 -16.33
C ARG A 228 22.80 -3.65 -17.53
N ASP A 229 22.60 -2.57 -18.26
CA ASP A 229 23.56 -2.16 -19.27
C ASP A 229 24.88 -1.88 -18.56
N THR A 230 25.84 -2.78 -18.74
CA THR A 230 27.23 -2.59 -18.33
C THR A 230 27.85 -1.54 -19.23
N GLN A 231 27.65 -0.26 -18.94
CA GLN A 231 28.42 0.84 -19.51
C GLN A 231 28.18 2.10 -18.68
N GLY A 232 29.14 2.78 -18.07
CA GLY A 232 30.58 2.64 -18.02
C GLY A 232 31.11 3.94 -17.41
N ASP A 233 31.90 3.84 -16.36
CA ASP A 233 32.93 4.83 -15.99
C ASP A 233 33.76 4.23 -14.85
N ARG A 234 34.64 3.30 -15.22
CA ARG A 234 35.89 3.11 -14.49
C ARG A 234 36.95 3.77 -15.36
N GLU A 235 37.31 4.99 -15.00
CA GLU A 235 38.55 5.62 -15.46
C GLU A 235 39.68 4.61 -15.26
N LYS A 236 40.26 4.17 -16.37
CA LYS A 236 41.41 3.26 -16.38
C LYS A 236 42.62 4.03 -15.88
N GLN A 237 43.03 3.79 -14.64
CA GLN A 237 44.45 3.94 -14.28
C GLN A 237 45.20 2.68 -14.72
N PRO A 238 46.37 2.79 -15.37
CA PRO A 238 47.17 1.63 -15.72
C PRO A 238 48.09 1.26 -14.55
N GLU A 239 47.96 0.04 -14.01
CA GLU A 239 48.96 -0.57 -13.11
C GLU A 239 49.11 -2.06 -13.47
N PRO A 240 50.29 -2.67 -13.23
CA PRO A 240 50.86 -3.74 -14.04
C PRO A 240 50.46 -5.17 -13.66
N GLU A 241 50.83 -6.09 -14.56
CA GLU A 241 50.54 -7.53 -14.59
C GLU A 241 50.96 -8.31 -13.33
N GLY A 242 50.06 -9.19 -12.86
CA GLY A 242 50.33 -10.25 -11.89
C GLY A 242 49.05 -10.94 -11.39
N SER A 243 48.93 -12.25 -11.66
CA SER A 243 47.78 -13.19 -11.48
C SER A 243 47.30 -13.39 -10.01
N PRO A 244 46.29 -14.27 -9.70
CA PRO A 244 45.32 -14.98 -10.53
C PRO A 244 43.84 -14.85 -10.06
N GLU A 245 42.93 -15.08 -11.02
CA GLU A 245 41.57 -15.64 -10.91
C GLU A 245 40.86 -15.56 -9.54
N GLN A 246 39.97 -14.58 -9.39
CA GLN A 246 38.81 -14.68 -8.50
C GLN A 246 37.55 -14.80 -9.36
N GLU A 247 36.83 -15.90 -9.14
CA GLU A 247 35.52 -16.19 -9.71
C GLU A 247 34.60 -14.99 -9.53
N THR A 248 34.32 -14.29 -10.63
CA THR A 248 33.27 -13.29 -10.70
C THR A 248 31.95 -14.02 -10.55
N SER A 249 31.30 -13.80 -9.40
CA SER A 249 29.88 -14.12 -9.20
C SER A 249 29.07 -13.42 -10.30
N GLY A 250 28.74 -14.18 -11.35
CA GLY A 250 28.13 -13.67 -12.56
C GLY A 250 26.81 -12.96 -12.29
N ASP A 251 26.66 -11.80 -12.93
CA ASP A 251 25.41 -11.10 -13.17
C ASP A 251 24.32 -12.06 -13.66
N LEU A 252 23.49 -12.54 -12.75
CA LEU A 252 22.26 -13.25 -13.10
C LEU A 252 21.19 -12.19 -13.40
N ALA A 253 20.76 -12.15 -14.66
CA ALA A 253 19.55 -11.44 -15.04
C ALA A 253 18.41 -11.81 -14.05
N PRO A 254 17.63 -10.82 -13.58
CA PRO A 254 16.59 -11.05 -12.59
C PRO A 254 15.60 -12.11 -13.08
N ALA A 255 15.57 -13.25 -12.37
CA ALA A 255 14.74 -14.38 -12.74
C ALA A 255 13.24 -14.04 -12.61
N PRO A 256 12.38 -14.53 -13.51
CA PRO A 256 10.94 -14.31 -13.39
C PRO A 256 10.44 -14.84 -12.04
N PHE A 257 9.55 -14.07 -11.40
CA PHE A 257 8.84 -14.50 -10.22
C PHE A 257 7.35 -14.69 -10.52
N LYS A 258 6.72 -15.58 -9.76
CA LYS A 258 5.28 -15.85 -9.85
C LYS A 258 4.65 -15.68 -8.48
N LEU A 259 3.51 -15.01 -8.49
CA LEU A 259 2.70 -14.72 -7.31
C LEU A 259 1.45 -15.59 -7.33
N HIS A 260 1.23 -16.36 -6.27
CA HIS A 260 0.10 -17.28 -6.14
C HIS A 260 -0.80 -16.81 -5.00
N PHE A 261 -2.01 -16.38 -5.32
CA PHE A 261 -3.05 -16.13 -4.33
C PHE A 261 -3.72 -17.45 -3.95
N LEU A 262 -3.60 -17.86 -2.69
CA LEU A 262 -4.25 -19.05 -2.18
C LEU A 262 -5.77 -18.83 -2.08
N SER A 263 -6.54 -19.92 -2.09
CA SER A 263 -8.00 -19.84 -1.96
C SER A 263 -8.41 -19.29 -0.59
N LEU A 264 -9.53 -18.57 -0.56
CA LEU A 264 -10.17 -18.10 0.67
C LEU A 264 -10.46 -19.32 1.57
N GLY A 265 -10.04 -19.26 2.83
CA GLY A 265 -10.24 -20.38 3.76
C GLY A 265 -9.26 -21.55 3.58
N SER A 266 -8.15 -21.38 2.86
CA SER A 266 -7.05 -22.37 2.86
C SER A 266 -6.24 -22.40 4.15
N ALA A 267 -6.36 -21.36 5.00
CA ALA A 267 -5.61 -21.25 6.26
C ALA A 267 -5.76 -22.49 7.18
N PRO A 268 -6.98 -23.04 7.41
CA PRO A 268 -7.16 -24.24 8.21
C PRO A 268 -6.72 -25.52 7.49
N SER A 269 -6.48 -25.52 6.18
CA SER A 269 -6.03 -26.72 5.45
C SER A 269 -4.53 -26.71 5.13
N LEU A 270 -3.82 -25.61 5.41
CA LEU A 270 -2.37 -25.50 5.22
C LEU A 270 -1.57 -26.58 5.98
N HIS A 271 -2.08 -27.02 7.14
CA HIS A 271 -1.44 -28.05 7.96
C HIS A 271 -1.73 -29.49 7.51
N HIS A 272 -2.64 -29.68 6.54
CA HIS A 272 -2.87 -30.99 5.91
C HIS A 272 -1.80 -31.20 4.83
N LYS A 273 -0.67 -31.75 5.29
CA LYS A 273 0.68 -31.78 4.69
C LYS A 273 0.88 -32.53 3.35
N GLY A 274 -0.14 -32.75 2.52
CA GLY A 274 0.03 -33.37 1.20
C GLY A 274 0.09 -32.38 0.03
N CYS A 275 -0.87 -31.47 -0.06
CA CYS A 275 -1.04 -30.58 -1.23
C CYS A 275 -0.11 -29.35 -1.24
N TYR A 276 0.41 -28.97 -0.08
CA TYR A 276 1.22 -27.77 0.12
C TYR A 276 2.69 -28.04 0.49
N GLN A 277 3.08 -29.31 0.59
CA GLN A 277 4.44 -29.72 0.93
C GLN A 277 5.43 -29.23 -0.15
N ALA A 278 6.53 -28.60 0.27
CA ALA A 278 7.57 -28.02 -0.59
C ALA A 278 7.16 -26.87 -1.53
N ARG A 279 5.94 -26.31 -1.40
CA ARG A 279 5.51 -25.18 -2.23
C ARG A 279 5.97 -23.82 -1.69
N PHE A 280 6.12 -23.63 -0.39
CA PHE A 280 6.36 -22.31 0.19
C PHE A 280 7.86 -22.04 0.38
N GLN A 281 8.43 -21.12 -0.40
CA GLN A 281 9.72 -20.49 -0.07
C GLN A 281 9.55 -19.32 0.91
N LEU A 282 8.40 -18.62 0.88
CA LEU A 282 8.02 -17.53 1.78
C LEU A 282 6.48 -17.51 1.90
N LEU A 283 5.94 -17.42 3.12
CA LEU A 283 4.50 -17.27 3.38
C LEU A 283 4.24 -15.88 3.94
N TYR A 284 3.51 -15.05 3.21
CA TYR A 284 3.00 -13.77 3.73
C TYR A 284 1.57 -13.98 4.23
N VAL A 285 1.36 -13.74 5.53
CA VAL A 285 0.05 -13.73 6.16
C VAL A 285 -0.34 -12.28 6.42
N ALA A 286 -1.29 -11.79 5.64
CA ALA A 286 -1.90 -10.50 5.91
C ALA A 286 -2.93 -10.69 7.04
N CYS A 287 -2.53 -10.35 8.27
CA CYS A 287 -3.45 -10.24 9.39
C CYS A 287 -4.01 -8.82 9.41
N GLY A 288 -5.24 -8.65 8.92
CA GLY A 288 -6.07 -7.45 9.09
C GLY A 288 -7.34 -7.80 9.84
#